data_AF-K0NHL6-F1
#
_entry.id   AF-K0NHL6-F1
#
_cell.length_a   1.000
_cell.length_b   1.000
_cell.length_c   1.000
_cell.angle_alpha   90.00
_cell.angle_beta   90.00
_cell.angle_gamma   90.00
#
_symmetry.space_group_name_H-M   'P 1'
#
loop_
_entity.id
_entity.type
_entity.pdbx_description
1 polymer ?
#
loop_
_entity_poly.entity_id
_entity_poly.type
_entity_poly.pdbx_seq_one_letter_code
_entity_poly.pdbx_strand_id
1 'polypeptide(L)'
;MVIMQQPPEITVAYLFTEHLAKSPRLMEMILERGNMFKALARVRGNKGAPGIDKMTLEQLPGYLKRHWPKIREDLLNGRYKPSPVRRKEIPKPGGGVRLLGIPTVLDRLIQQAIGQVLQEIWDPDQRHI
;
A
#
# COMPACT_ATOMS: atom_id res chain seq x y z
N MET A 1 -33.84 19.10 14.48
CA MET A 1 -32.89 18.00 14.28
C MET A 1 -33.08 17.50 12.85
N VAL A 2 -32.28 17.99 11.90
CA VAL A 2 -32.41 17.61 10.49
C VAL A 2 -31.61 16.33 10.29
N ILE A 3 -32.30 15.21 10.08
CA ILE A 3 -31.68 13.95 9.69
C ILE A 3 -31.29 14.12 8.21
N MET A 4 -30.01 14.31 7.92
CA MET A 4 -29.50 14.23 6.55
C MET A 4 -29.68 12.81 6.05
N GLN A 5 -30.78 12.52 5.34
CA GLN A 5 -30.89 11.30 4.55
C GLN A 5 -29.83 11.38 3.45
N GLN A 6 -28.77 10.58 3.59
CA GLN A 6 -27.76 10.43 2.56
C GLN A 6 -28.39 9.73 1.34
N PRO A 7 -28.06 10.13 0.10
CA PRO A 7 -28.66 9.53 -1.09
C PRO A 7 -28.39 8.01 -1.15
N PRO A 8 -29.33 7.22 -1.69
CA PRO A 8 -29.29 5.75 -1.66
C PRO A 8 -28.04 5.14 -2.32
N GLU A 9 -27.44 5.87 -3.28
CA GLU A 9 -26.19 5.50 -3.94
C GLU A 9 -25.00 5.46 -2.96
N ILE A 10 -24.93 6.42 -2.03
CA ILE A 10 -23.90 6.46 -0.98
C ILE A 10 -24.10 5.32 0.03
N THR A 11 -25.35 4.94 0.30
CA THR A 11 -25.68 3.81 1.19
C THR A 11 -25.22 2.47 0.60
N VAL A 12 -25.44 2.25 -0.71
CA VAL A 12 -25.00 1.02 -1.39
C VAL A 12 -23.48 0.93 -1.48
N ALA A 13 -22.81 2.02 -1.83
CA ALA A 13 -21.34 2.08 -1.84
C ALA A 13 -20.76 1.77 -0.45
N TYR A 14 -21.30 2.38 0.61
CA TYR A 14 -20.84 2.15 1.98
C TYR A 14 -21.01 0.69 2.43
N LEU A 15 -22.18 0.09 2.17
CA LEU A 15 -22.44 -1.32 2.49
C LEU A 15 -21.53 -2.27 1.71
N PHE A 16 -21.28 -1.97 0.42
CA PHE A 16 -20.37 -2.74 -0.41
C PHE A 16 -18.93 -2.63 0.07
N THR A 17 -18.47 -1.42 0.42
CA THR A 17 -17.14 -1.18 1.01
C THR A 17 -16.98 -1.91 2.34
N GLU A 18 -17.98 -1.87 3.23
CA GLU A 18 -17.94 -2.64 4.48
C GLU A 18 -17.86 -4.14 4.22
N HIS A 19 -18.62 -4.66 3.24
CA HIS A 19 -18.62 -6.07 2.90
C HIS A 19 -17.28 -6.52 2.31
N LEU A 20 -16.68 -5.72 1.43
CA LEU A 20 -15.35 -5.99 0.87
C LEU A 20 -14.24 -5.86 1.92
N ALA A 21 -14.31 -4.87 2.80
CA ALA A 21 -13.36 -4.70 3.90
C ALA A 21 -13.41 -5.88 4.87
N LYS A 22 -14.60 -6.46 5.08
CA LYS A 22 -14.82 -7.67 5.89
C LYS A 22 -14.62 -8.97 5.08
N SER A 23 -14.34 -8.88 3.78
CA SER A 23 -14.17 -10.04 2.91
C SER A 23 -12.84 -10.73 3.22
N PRO A 24 -12.84 -12.05 3.50
CA PRO A 24 -11.60 -12.80 3.72
C PRO A 24 -10.70 -12.83 2.47
N ARG A 25 -11.23 -12.41 1.31
CA ARG A 25 -10.51 -12.38 0.03
C ARG A 25 -9.81 -11.05 -0.26
N LEU A 26 -9.98 -10.01 0.56
CA LEU A 26 -9.37 -8.70 0.28
C LEU A 26 -7.85 -8.79 0.21
N MET A 27 -7.23 -9.52 1.14
CA MET A 27 -5.79 -9.76 1.10
C MET A 27 -5.37 -10.61 -0.11
N GLU A 28 -6.21 -11.54 -0.56
CA GLU A 28 -5.94 -12.32 -1.77
C GLU A 28 -5.94 -11.44 -3.02
N MET A 29 -6.86 -10.47 -3.10
CA MET A 29 -6.91 -9.47 -4.17
C MET A 29 -5.68 -8.56 -4.14
N ILE A 30 -5.26 -8.11 -2.96
CA ILE A 30 -4.05 -7.30 -2.79
C ILE A 30 -2.81 -8.05 -3.30
N LEU A 31 -2.72 -9.35 -3.01
CA LEU A 31 -1.57 -10.19 -3.38
C LEU A 31 -1.70 -10.84 -4.76
N GLU A 32 -2.72 -10.47 -5.53
CA GLU A 32 -2.93 -10.92 -6.90
C GLU A 32 -1.73 -10.51 -7.77
N ARG A 33 -1.32 -11.41 -8.68
CA ARG A 33 -0.06 -11.27 -9.41
C ARG A 33 -0.04 -9.98 -10.25
N GLY A 34 -1.14 -9.68 -10.94
CA GLY A 34 -1.31 -8.46 -11.72
C GLY A 34 -1.17 -7.20 -10.85
N ASN A 35 -1.87 -7.16 -9.71
CA ASN A 35 -1.77 -6.07 -8.75
C ASN A 35 -0.32 -5.87 -8.24
N MET A 36 0.34 -6.95 -7.81
CA MET A 36 1.72 -6.89 -7.32
C MET A 36 2.71 -6.38 -8.38
N PHE A 37 2.52 -6.71 -9.66
CA PHE A 37 3.35 -6.15 -10.74
C PHE A 37 3.11 -4.66 -10.96
N LYS A 38 1.84 -4.21 -10.94
CA LYS A 38 1.51 -2.78 -11.01
C LYS A 38 2.12 -2.02 -9.84
N ALA A 39 2.05 -2.58 -8.63
CA ALA A 39 2.67 -2.02 -7.44
C ALA A 39 4.20 -1.90 -7.59
N LEU A 40 4.86 -2.95 -8.08
CA LEU A 40 6.30 -2.93 -8.32
C LEU A 40 6.71 -1.87 -9.35
N ALA A 41 5.95 -1.71 -10.43
CA ALA A 41 6.19 -0.69 -11.44
C ALA A 41 6.10 0.73 -10.85
N ARG A 42 5.06 1.00 -10.05
CA ARG A 42 4.89 2.30 -9.35
C ARG A 42 6.04 2.57 -8.38
N VAL A 43 6.43 1.59 -7.55
CA VAL A 43 7.53 1.75 -6.59
C VAL A 43 8.86 2.00 -7.30
N ARG A 44 9.11 1.35 -8.44
CA ARG A 44 10.29 1.62 -9.28
C ARG A 44 10.28 3.03 -9.85
N GLY A 45 9.13 3.50 -10.35
CA GLY A 45 8.96 4.86 -10.88
C GLY A 45 9.25 5.96 -9.84
N ASN A 46 8.92 5.71 -8.57
CA ASN A 46 9.10 6.67 -7.48
C ASN A 46 10.57 6.85 -7.04
N LYS A 47 11.50 5.98 -7.45
CA LYS A 47 12.96 6.08 -7.20
C LYS A 47 13.34 6.39 -5.72
N GLY A 48 12.56 5.88 -4.77
CA GLY A 48 12.74 6.17 -3.35
C GLY A 48 14.00 5.52 -2.76
N ALA A 49 14.66 6.22 -1.83
CA ALA A 49 15.85 5.71 -1.14
C ALA A 49 15.57 4.40 -0.36
N PRO A 50 16.61 3.59 -0.07
CA PRO A 50 16.47 2.40 0.76
C PRO A 50 15.95 2.69 2.18
N GLY A 51 15.27 1.72 2.76
CA GLY A 51 14.77 1.77 4.14
C GLY A 51 15.86 1.50 5.18
N ILE A 52 15.46 1.04 6.37
CA ILE A 52 16.37 0.75 7.49
C ILE A 52 17.27 -0.47 7.21
N ASP A 53 16.77 -1.42 6.42
CA ASP A 53 17.46 -2.64 5.95
C ASP A 53 18.48 -2.39 4.84
N LYS A 54 18.54 -1.15 4.32
CA LYS A 54 19.40 -0.72 3.21
C LYS A 54 19.21 -1.49 1.90
N MET A 55 18.17 -2.33 1.78
CA MET A 55 17.87 -3.04 0.53
C MET A 55 17.44 -2.07 -0.57
N THR A 56 18.02 -2.21 -1.75
CA THR A 56 17.69 -1.37 -2.92
C THR A 56 16.61 -2.02 -3.80
N LEU A 57 16.10 -1.25 -4.77
CA LEU A 57 15.09 -1.75 -5.73
C LEU A 57 15.63 -2.85 -6.64
N GLU A 58 16.93 -2.81 -6.94
CA GLU A 58 17.63 -3.79 -7.78
C GLU A 58 17.77 -5.14 -7.06
N GLN A 59 17.88 -5.12 -5.73
CA GLN A 59 18.01 -6.32 -4.91
C GLN A 59 16.66 -7.00 -4.64
N LEU A 60 15.56 -6.25 -4.67
CA LEU A 60 14.22 -6.75 -4.35
C LEU A 60 13.79 -7.99 -5.16
N PRO A 61 13.99 -8.11 -6.48
CA PRO A 61 13.58 -9.30 -7.23
C PRO A 61 14.27 -10.58 -6.73
N GLY A 62 15.57 -10.50 -6.40
CA GLY A 62 16.32 -11.64 -5.85
C GLY A 62 15.83 -12.02 -4.46
N TYR A 63 15.48 -11.02 -3.65
CA TYR A 63 14.89 -11.23 -2.33
C TYR A 63 13.52 -11.91 -2.44
N LEU A 64 12.61 -11.40 -3.28
CA LEU A 64 11.28 -11.98 -3.48
C LEU A 64 11.35 -13.42 -4.00
N LYS A 65 12.25 -13.75 -4.93
CA LYS A 65 12.43 -15.14 -5.40
C LYS A 65 12.67 -16.13 -4.26
N ARG A 66 13.36 -15.71 -3.20
CA ARG A 66 13.67 -16.57 -2.05
C ARG A 66 12.61 -16.53 -0.96
N HIS A 67 12.08 -15.35 -0.67
CA HIS A 67 11.28 -15.12 0.55
C HIS A 67 9.77 -14.97 0.28
N TRP A 68 9.34 -14.84 -0.98
CA TRP A 68 7.93 -14.57 -1.30
C TRP A 68 6.93 -15.60 -0.76
N PRO A 69 7.16 -16.93 -0.81
CA PRO A 69 6.21 -17.89 -0.27
C PRO A 69 5.87 -17.61 1.21
N LYS A 70 6.90 -17.31 2.01
CA LYS A 70 6.72 -17.01 3.44
C LYS A 70 6.06 -15.65 3.67
N ILE A 71 6.49 -14.63 2.94
CA ILE A 71 5.92 -13.27 3.03
C ILE A 71 4.42 -13.31 2.69
N ARG A 72 4.06 -13.98 1.59
CA ARG A 72 2.66 -14.13 1.17
C ARG A 72 1.84 -14.87 2.21
N GLU A 73 2.36 -15.97 2.74
CA GLU A 73 1.71 -16.74 3.81
C GLU A 73 1.46 -15.87 5.06
N ASP A 74 2.46 -15.09 5.49
CA ASP A 74 2.32 -14.24 6.66
C ASP A 74 1.39 -13.05 6.43
N LEU A 75 1.32 -12.52 5.21
CA LEU A 75 0.33 -11.49 4.84
C LEU A 75 -1.10 -12.04 4.90
N LEU A 76 -1.34 -13.22 4.32
CA LEU A 76 -2.66 -13.86 4.32
C LEU A 76 -3.14 -14.23 5.74
N ASN A 77 -2.23 -14.64 6.61
CA ASN A 77 -2.54 -15.03 7.98
C ASN A 77 -2.44 -13.88 8.99
N GLY A 78 -2.22 -12.64 8.54
CA GLY A 78 -2.10 -11.47 9.43
C GLY A 78 -0.87 -11.48 10.35
N ARG A 79 0.16 -12.26 10.02
CA ARG A 79 1.42 -12.37 10.79
C ARG A 79 2.54 -11.47 10.28
N TYR A 80 2.38 -10.87 9.10
CA TYR A 80 3.38 -9.95 8.55
C TYR A 80 3.56 -8.73 9.45
N LYS A 81 4.80 -8.46 9.84
CA LYS A 81 5.18 -7.28 10.63
C LYS A 81 6.03 -6.36 9.76
N PRO A 82 5.51 -5.16 9.39
CA PRO A 82 6.28 -4.18 8.65
C PRO A 82 7.54 -3.75 9.42
N SER A 83 8.59 -3.38 8.69
CA SER A 83 9.81 -2.91 9.32
C SER A 83 9.67 -1.45 9.80
N PRO A 84 10.42 -1.05 10.83
CA PRO A 84 10.50 0.36 11.23
C PRO A 84 10.94 1.25 10.06
N VAL A 85 10.32 2.42 9.94
CA VAL A 85 10.69 3.42 8.91
C VAL A 85 12.02 4.08 9.26
N ARG A 86 12.91 4.23 8.28
CA ARG A 86 14.16 4.97 8.45
C ARG A 86 13.88 6.47 8.44
N ARG A 87 14.38 7.19 9.45
CA ARG A 87 14.26 8.66 9.49
C ARG A 87 15.30 9.32 8.58
N LYS A 88 14.87 10.32 7.81
CA LYS A 88 15.75 11.20 7.05
C LYS A 88 15.31 12.64 7.25
N GLU A 89 16.24 13.49 7.64
CA GLU A 89 16.00 14.93 7.73
C GLU A 89 16.14 15.57 6.34
N ILE A 90 15.20 16.45 6.00
CA ILE A 90 15.24 17.25 4.77
C ILE A 90 15.01 18.71 5.16
N PRO A 91 15.86 19.64 4.70
CA PRO A 91 15.66 21.06 4.97
C PRO A 91 14.36 21.57 4.32
N LYS A 92 13.62 22.44 5.02
CA LYS A 92 12.51 23.18 4.42
C LYS A 92 13.05 24.44 3.71
N PRO A 93 12.39 24.93 2.64
CA PRO A 93 12.81 26.15 1.94
C PRO A 93 12.88 27.40 2.84
N GLY A 94 12.08 27.48 3.91
CA GLY A 94 12.02 28.63 4.82
C GLY A 94 12.69 28.41 6.18
N GLY A 95 13.55 27.41 6.33
CA GLY A 95 14.20 27.07 7.59
C GLY A 95 13.51 25.94 8.38
N GLY A 96 14.28 25.29 9.24
CA GLY A 96 13.87 24.07 9.96
C GLY A 96 13.94 22.79 9.11
N VAL A 97 13.54 21.68 9.71
CA VAL A 97 13.65 20.33 9.11
C VAL A 97 12.29 19.66 8.94
N ARG A 98 12.15 18.86 7.88
CA ARG A 98 11.09 17.87 7.68
C ARG A 98 11.70 16.48 7.94
N LEU A 99 11.13 15.74 8.87
CA LEU A 99 11.46 14.34 9.07
C LEU A 99 10.66 13.49 8.08
N LEU A 100 11.35 12.80 7.18
CA LEU A 100 10.75 11.76 6.35
C LEU A 100 10.91 10.39 7.01
N GLY A 101 9.83 9.61 7.00
CA GLY A 101 9.88 8.17 7.23
C GLY A 101 10.03 7.44 5.90
N ILE A 102 11.09 6.66 5.76
CA ILE A 102 11.37 5.89 4.54
C ILE A 102 11.19 4.40 4.89
N PRO A 103 10.09 3.76 4.46
CA PRO A 103 9.88 2.33 4.67
C PRO A 103 10.88 1.50 3.85
N THR A 104 11.02 0.21 4.16
CA THR A 104 11.79 -0.73 3.33
C THR A 104 11.19 -0.84 1.94
N VAL A 105 11.97 -1.30 0.96
CA VAL A 105 11.47 -1.49 -0.41
C VAL A 105 10.31 -2.50 -0.44
N LEU A 106 10.41 -3.57 0.37
CA LEU A 106 9.35 -4.57 0.51
C LEU A 106 8.07 -3.96 1.09
N ASP A 107 8.19 -3.19 2.17
CA ASP A 107 7.03 -2.52 2.79
C ASP A 107 6.37 -1.55 1.81
N ARG A 108 7.15 -0.80 1.03
CA ARG A 108 6.60 0.09 -0.01
C ARG A 108 5.86 -0.68 -1.09
N LEU A 109 6.36 -1.84 -1.51
CA LEU A 109 5.67 -2.70 -2.47
C LEU A 109 4.31 -3.16 -1.94
N ILE A 110 4.27 -3.63 -0.69
CA ILE A 110 3.04 -4.10 -0.04
C ILE A 110 2.07 -2.94 0.16
N GLN A 111 2.54 -1.80 0.68
CA GLN A 111 1.72 -0.60 0.86
C GLN A 111 1.14 -0.09 -0.46
N GLN A 112 1.92 -0.13 -1.55
CA GLN A 112 1.46 0.27 -2.87
C GLN A 112 0.39 -0.68 -3.41
N ALA A 113 0.55 -2.00 -3.19
CA ALA A 113 -0.44 -3.00 -3.59
C ALA A 113 -1.76 -2.85 -2.80
N ILE A 114 -1.66 -2.58 -1.49
CA ILE A 114 -2.82 -2.26 -0.64
C ILE A 114 -3.52 -1.01 -1.16
N GLY A 115 -2.76 0.07 -1.39
CA GLY A 115 -3.29 1.35 -1.84
C GLY A 115 -4.04 1.24 -3.17
N GLN A 116 -3.55 0.44 -4.12
CA GLN A 116 -4.21 0.20 -5.40
C GLN A 116 -5.61 -0.40 -5.23
N VAL A 117 -5.75 -1.45 -4.42
CA VAL A 117 -7.05 -2.10 -4.19
C VAL A 117 -7.99 -1.20 -3.39
N LEU A 118 -7.48 -0.53 -2.35
CA LEU A 118 -8.31 0.36 -1.53
C LEU A 118 -8.79 1.59 -2.32
N GLN A 119 -7.96 2.12 -3.22
CA GLN A 119 -8.38 3.22 -4.11
C GLN A 119 -9.49 2.78 -5.05
N GLU A 120 -9.42 1.58 -5.64
CA GLU A 120 -10.51 1.08 -6.49
C GLU A 120 -11.84 0.93 -5.73
N ILE A 121 -11.80 0.70 -4.42
CA ILE A 121 -12.98 0.59 -3.57
C ILE A 121 -13.51 1.97 -3.14
N TRP A 122 -12.62 2.91 -2.82
CA TRP A 122 -13.01 4.19 -2.21
C TRP A 122 -13.22 5.32 -3.22
N ASP A 123 -12.51 5.28 -4.35
CA ASP A 123 -12.57 6.31 -5.38
C ASP A 123 -12.43 5.69 -6.79
N PRO A 124 -13.48 4.99 -7.26
CA PRO A 124 -13.45 4.26 -8.54
C PRO A 124 -13.32 5.15 -9.78
N ASP A 125 -13.60 6.46 -9.65
CA ASP A 125 -13.69 7.42 -10.76
C ASP A 125 -12.37 8.15 -11.08
N GLN A 126 -11.31 7.95 -10.28
CA GLN A 126 -9.99 8.55 -10.53
C GLN A 126 -9.27 8.08 -11.81
N ARG A 127 -9.90 7.28 -12.67
CA ARG A 127 -9.34 6.88 -13.97
C ARG A 127 -9.22 8.02 -14.98
N HIS A 128 -9.69 9.24 -14.66
CA HIS A 128 -9.83 10.35 -15.61
C HIS A 128 -8.97 11.60 -15.30
N ILE A 129 -7.95 11.49 -14.42
CA ILE A 129 -7.06 12.61 -14.08
C ILE A 129 -5.60 12.27 -14.33
#